data_AF-A0A3R6WBK9-F1
#
_entry.id   AF-A0A3R6WBK9-F1
#
_cell.length_a   1.000
_cell.length_b   1.000
_cell.length_c   1.000
_cell.angle_alpha   90.00
_cell.angle_beta   90.00
_cell.angle_gamma   90.00
#
_symmetry.space_group_name_H-M   'P 1'
#
loop_
_entity.id
_entity.type
_entity.pdbx_description
1 polymer ?
#
loop_
_entity_poly.entity_id
_entity_poly.type
_entity_poly.pdbx_seq_one_letter_code
_entity_poly.pdbx_strand_id
1 'polypeptide(L)'
;MKHDHAWKATEVAGISAALLKWYDANRRCLPWRGDSLPYLVRVHDRDAGYNAPNVVTPYATWVSEIMCQQTRVDTVVTYYTKWMDTFPTIQSLANADPDQVNAVWAGLGCVLHEHGLNLDIDPPCRYYRRARMLHQGAQFVMEKFNGDMPRDVDSLKTIPGIGPYTAGRLVACIHW
;
A
#
# COMPACT_ATOMS: atom_id res chain seq x y z
N MET A 1 6.53 42.03 4.65
CA MET A 1 7.69 41.26 5.15
C MET A 1 7.59 39.88 4.52
N LYS A 2 8.45 39.53 3.54
CA LYS A 2 8.47 38.16 2.99
C LYS A 2 9.27 37.31 3.97
N HIS A 3 8.61 36.36 4.63
CA HIS A 3 9.32 35.35 5.41
C HIS A 3 10.05 34.44 4.42
N ASP A 4 11.35 34.26 4.63
CA ASP A 4 12.11 33.25 3.92
C ASP A 4 11.67 31.88 4.46
N HIS A 5 11.09 31.06 3.59
CA HIS A 5 10.67 29.69 3.89
C HIS A 5 11.75 28.67 3.52
N ALA A 6 12.95 29.12 3.11
CA ALA A 6 14.06 28.25 2.82
C ALA A 6 14.73 27.75 4.11
N TRP A 7 15.07 26.46 4.12
CA TRP A 7 15.77 25.81 5.22
C TRP A 7 17.26 25.75 4.96
N LYS A 8 18.10 25.95 5.98
CA LYS A 8 19.54 25.73 5.88
C LYS A 8 19.85 24.23 5.91
N ALA A 9 20.93 23.81 5.25
CA ALA A 9 21.34 22.41 5.21
C ALA A 9 21.53 21.78 6.60
N THR A 10 22.06 22.54 7.57
CA THR A 10 22.24 22.09 8.96
C THR A 10 20.91 21.89 9.70
N GLU A 11 19.93 22.75 9.43
CA GLU A 11 18.58 22.63 9.99
C GLU A 11 17.86 21.39 9.42
N VAL A 12 17.97 21.17 8.10
CA VAL A 12 17.43 19.97 7.43
C VAL A 12 18.04 18.69 8.01
N ALA A 13 19.36 18.66 8.22
CA ALA A 13 20.04 17.51 8.81
C ALA A 13 19.58 17.24 10.25
N GLY A 14 19.46 18.29 11.07
CA GLY A 14 18.97 18.19 12.45
C GLY A 14 17.52 17.69 12.52
N ILE A 15 16.64 18.22 11.67
CA ILE A 15 15.24 17.79 11.58
C ILE A 15 15.15 16.33 11.13
N SER A 16 15.90 15.95 10.10
CA SER A 16 15.90 14.58 9.58
C SER A 16 16.34 13.58 10.65
N ALA A 17 17.43 13.87 11.37
CA ALA A 17 17.92 13.01 12.45
C ALA A 17 16.90 12.89 13.60
N ALA A 18 16.28 13.99 14.00
CA ALA A 18 15.26 13.99 15.05
C ALA A 18 14.00 13.21 14.64
N LEU A 19 13.55 13.37 13.39
CA LEU A 19 12.39 12.66 12.85
C LEU A 19 12.64 11.15 12.75
N LEU A 20 13.82 10.74 12.27
CA LEU A 20 14.20 9.32 12.19
C LEU A 20 14.25 8.70 13.58
N LYS A 21 14.91 9.35 14.54
CA LYS A 21 14.95 8.90 15.94
C LYS A 21 13.55 8.75 16.55
N TRP A 22 12.67 9.72 16.29
CA TRP A 22 11.29 9.63 16.75
C TRP A 22 10.54 8.48 16.07
N TYR A 23 10.72 8.31 14.76
CA TYR A 23 10.07 7.26 13.97
C TYR A 23 10.46 5.87 14.48
N ASP A 24 11.73 5.62 14.75
CA ASP A 24 12.22 4.33 15.25
C ASP A 24 11.57 3.95 16.58
N ALA A 25 11.36 4.93 17.47
CA ALA A 25 10.77 4.70 18.78
C ALA A 25 9.24 4.69 18.78
N ASN A 26 8.57 5.41 17.87
CA ASN A 26 7.14 5.73 17.98
C ASN A 26 6.28 5.29 16.80
N ARG A 27 6.87 4.76 15.72
CA ARG A 27 6.08 4.30 14.58
C ARG A 27 5.06 3.25 15.01
N ARG A 28 3.90 3.28 14.36
CA ARG A 28 2.91 2.20 14.48
C ARG A 28 3.40 0.95 13.78
N CYS A 29 3.09 -0.20 14.39
CA CYS A 29 3.27 -1.52 13.80
C CYS A 29 2.18 -1.75 12.73
N LEU A 30 2.60 -2.05 11.50
CA LEU A 30 1.71 -2.26 10.36
C LEU A 30 2.18 -3.49 9.55
N PRO A 31 1.25 -4.33 9.05
CA PRO A 31 1.62 -5.60 8.40
C PRO A 31 2.49 -5.39 7.16
N TRP A 32 2.19 -4.39 6.33
CA TRP A 32 2.98 -4.06 5.14
C TRP A 32 4.36 -3.44 5.42
N ARG A 33 4.70 -3.19 6.70
CA ARG A 33 6.07 -2.82 7.13
C ARG A 33 6.89 -4.02 7.60
N GLY A 34 6.34 -5.24 7.48
CA GLY A 34 6.99 -6.46 7.96
C GLY A 34 6.89 -6.62 9.49
N ASP A 35 6.02 -5.85 10.15
CA ASP A 35 5.78 -5.98 11.58
C ASP A 35 4.93 -7.23 11.86
N SER A 36 5.14 -7.88 12.99
CA SER A 36 4.26 -8.97 13.46
C SER A 36 3.02 -8.41 14.19
N LEU A 37 2.12 -9.29 14.61
CA LEU A 37 0.99 -8.95 15.48
C LEU A 37 1.41 -8.61 16.92
N PRO A 38 0.61 -7.81 17.67
CA PRO A 38 -0.64 -7.13 17.25
C PRO A 38 -0.46 -5.90 16.34
N TYR A 39 -1.23 -5.75 15.27
CA TYR A 39 -1.15 -4.53 14.45
C TYR A 39 -1.75 -3.31 15.17
N LEU A 40 -1.41 -2.09 14.72
CA LEU A 40 -1.95 -0.82 15.22
C LEU A 40 -1.47 -0.36 16.62
N VAL A 41 -0.49 -1.03 17.23
CA VAL A 41 0.20 -0.56 18.45
C VAL A 41 1.53 0.12 18.11
N ARG A 42 2.10 0.91 19.04
CA ARG A 42 3.45 1.48 18.86
C ARG A 42 4.52 0.43 19.16
N VAL A 43 5.71 0.61 18.58
CA VAL A 43 6.84 -0.29 18.80
C VAL A 43 7.22 -0.40 20.28
N HIS A 44 7.20 0.71 21.04
CA HIS A 44 7.53 0.67 22.48
C HIS A 44 6.42 0.12 23.37
N ASP A 45 5.18 0.01 22.88
CA ASP A 45 4.04 -0.53 23.63
C ASP A 45 3.97 -2.07 23.54
N ARG A 46 4.96 -2.70 22.91
CA ARG A 46 4.99 -4.14 22.61
C ARG A 46 5.81 -4.93 23.62
N ASP A 47 5.53 -6.22 23.67
CA ASP A 47 6.33 -7.19 24.41
C ASP A 47 7.79 -7.17 23.93
N ALA A 48 8.71 -7.45 24.87
CA ALA A 48 10.17 -7.39 24.67
C ALA A 48 10.72 -8.30 23.54
N GLY A 49 9.89 -9.17 22.96
CA GLY A 49 10.23 -10.05 21.83
C GLY A 49 9.95 -9.47 20.43
N TYR A 50 9.64 -8.17 20.32
CA TYR A 50 9.43 -7.54 19.01
C TYR A 50 10.70 -7.57 18.16
N ASN A 51 10.64 -8.34 17.09
CA ASN A 51 11.56 -8.25 15.96
C ASN A 51 10.68 -8.02 14.73
N ALA A 52 11.02 -7.08 13.84
CA ALA A 52 10.40 -6.99 12.53
C ALA A 52 10.93 -8.17 11.69
N PRO A 53 10.18 -9.26 11.44
CA PRO A 53 10.80 -10.48 10.95
C PRO A 53 10.52 -10.75 9.46
N ASN A 54 9.69 -9.95 8.80
CA ASN A 54 9.21 -10.28 7.47
C ASN A 54 9.76 -9.34 6.40
N VAL A 55 10.32 -9.96 5.34
CA VAL A 55 10.78 -9.26 4.14
C VAL A 55 9.59 -8.53 3.51
N VAL A 56 9.69 -7.21 3.39
CA VAL A 56 8.68 -6.39 2.70
C VAL A 56 8.93 -6.48 1.21
N THR A 57 8.01 -7.09 0.47
CA THR A 57 8.15 -7.24 -0.99
C THR A 57 7.66 -6.00 -1.72
N PRO A 58 8.14 -5.78 -2.98
CA PRO A 58 7.63 -4.71 -3.82
C PRO A 58 6.12 -4.77 -4.02
N TYR A 59 5.61 -5.99 -4.26
CA TYR A 59 4.20 -6.26 -4.43
C TYR A 59 3.39 -5.90 -3.17
N ALA A 60 3.82 -6.37 -2.00
CA ALA A 60 3.19 -6.07 -0.72
C ALA A 60 3.10 -4.56 -0.46
N THR A 61 4.19 -3.84 -0.76
CA THR A 61 4.24 -2.37 -0.62
C THR A 61 3.24 -1.70 -1.57
N TRP A 62 3.21 -2.11 -2.84
CA TRP A 62 2.31 -1.56 -3.85
C TRP A 62 0.84 -1.75 -3.47
N VAL A 63 0.44 -2.95 -3.06
CA VAL A 63 -0.93 -3.23 -2.58
C VAL A 63 -1.29 -2.29 -1.43
N SER A 64 -0.42 -2.18 -0.42
CA SER A 64 -0.69 -1.35 0.76
C SER A 64 -0.86 0.13 0.41
N GLU A 65 -0.06 0.64 -0.52
CA GLU A 65 -0.14 2.03 -0.98
C GLU A 65 -1.45 2.30 -1.72
N ILE A 66 -1.88 1.38 -2.61
CA ILE A 66 -3.15 1.52 -3.31
C ILE A 66 -4.32 1.46 -2.32
N MET A 67 -4.28 0.58 -1.31
CA MET A 67 -5.34 0.48 -0.30
C MET A 67 -5.40 1.71 0.61
N CYS A 68 -4.25 2.24 1.04
CA CYS A 68 -4.16 3.42 1.91
C CYS A 68 -4.65 4.71 1.24
N GLN A 69 -4.81 4.74 -0.08
CA GLN A 69 -5.47 5.86 -0.74
C GLN A 69 -6.92 5.96 -0.28
N GLN A 70 -7.31 7.14 0.21
CA GLN A 70 -8.70 7.47 0.56
C GLN A 70 -9.36 6.50 1.58
N THR A 71 -8.57 5.73 2.33
CA THR A 71 -9.05 4.73 3.31
C THR A 71 -8.28 4.88 4.62
N ARG A 72 -8.95 4.66 5.76
CA ARG A 72 -8.31 4.74 7.08
C ARG A 72 -7.44 3.50 7.34
N VAL A 73 -6.32 3.70 8.03
CA VAL A 73 -5.28 2.68 8.26
C VAL A 73 -5.82 1.45 8.99
N ASP A 74 -6.67 1.64 10.00
CA ASP A 74 -7.33 0.59 10.76
C ASP A 74 -8.15 -0.36 9.87
N THR A 75 -8.92 0.20 8.94
CA THR A 75 -9.66 -0.58 7.94
C THR A 75 -8.68 -1.30 7.02
N VAL A 76 -7.65 -0.61 6.52
CA VAL A 76 -6.68 -1.19 5.58
C VAL A 76 -5.95 -2.39 6.19
N VAL A 77 -5.61 -2.40 7.47
CA VAL A 77 -4.95 -3.55 8.12
C VAL A 77 -5.75 -4.84 7.93
N THR A 78 -7.06 -4.80 8.15
CA THR A 78 -7.94 -5.97 8.00
C THR A 78 -7.98 -6.46 6.55
N TYR A 79 -8.20 -5.54 5.60
CA TYR A 79 -8.30 -5.89 4.18
C TYR A 79 -6.97 -6.34 3.60
N TYR A 80 -5.88 -5.68 3.98
CA TYR A 80 -4.53 -6.03 3.55
C TYR A 80 -4.16 -7.46 4.00
N THR A 81 -4.45 -7.80 5.25
CA THR A 81 -4.16 -9.15 5.78
C THR A 81 -4.93 -10.20 4.98
N LYS A 82 -6.25 -10.03 4.81
CA LYS A 82 -7.09 -10.92 4.00
C LYS A 82 -6.62 -11.01 2.54
N TRP A 83 -6.20 -9.89 1.96
CA TRP A 83 -5.70 -9.82 0.60
C TRP A 83 -4.40 -10.61 0.45
N MET A 84 -3.42 -10.42 1.34
CA MET A 84 -2.14 -11.13 1.27
C MET A 84 -2.29 -12.62 1.56
N ASP A 85 -3.31 -13.04 2.33
CA ASP A 85 -3.64 -14.46 2.52
C ASP A 85 -4.21 -15.10 1.24
N THR A 86 -4.96 -14.33 0.43
CA THR A 86 -5.62 -14.82 -0.78
C THR A 86 -4.73 -14.69 -2.03
N PHE A 87 -4.03 -13.57 -2.14
CA PHE A 87 -3.13 -13.21 -3.24
C PHE A 87 -1.75 -12.85 -2.68
N PRO A 88 -0.96 -13.84 -2.21
CA PRO A 88 0.34 -13.58 -1.58
C PRO A 88 1.40 -13.04 -2.54
N THR A 89 1.25 -13.28 -3.84
CA THR A 89 2.22 -12.90 -4.88
C THR A 89 1.56 -12.18 -6.04
N ILE A 90 2.37 -11.41 -6.79
CA ILE A 90 1.88 -10.75 -8.01
C ILE A 90 1.34 -11.76 -9.04
N GLN A 91 1.95 -12.95 -9.13
CA GLN A 91 1.48 -14.04 -9.98
C GLN A 91 0.10 -14.56 -9.53
N SER A 92 -0.11 -14.75 -8.22
CA SER A 92 -1.40 -15.19 -7.70
C SER A 92 -2.52 -14.18 -7.99
N LEU A 93 -2.20 -12.89 -7.94
CA LEU A 93 -3.14 -11.84 -8.32
C LEU A 93 -3.38 -11.81 -9.84
N ALA A 94 -2.33 -11.92 -10.66
CA ALA A 94 -2.44 -11.85 -12.12
C ALA A 94 -3.26 -13.00 -12.73
N ASN A 95 -3.22 -14.17 -12.07
CA ASN A 95 -3.96 -15.36 -12.47
C ASN A 95 -5.37 -15.45 -11.87
N ALA A 96 -5.74 -14.51 -10.99
CA ALA A 96 -7.02 -14.54 -10.30
C ALA A 96 -8.17 -14.15 -11.24
N ASP A 97 -9.36 -14.68 -10.98
CA ASP A 97 -10.56 -14.23 -11.66
C ASP A 97 -10.90 -12.77 -11.24
N PRO A 98 -11.24 -11.87 -12.18
CA PRO A 98 -11.61 -10.50 -11.85
C PRO A 98 -12.74 -10.37 -10.80
N ASP A 99 -13.71 -11.28 -10.79
CA ASP A 99 -14.81 -11.27 -9.82
C ASP A 99 -14.32 -11.68 -8.43
N GLN A 100 -13.39 -12.64 -8.35
CA GLN A 100 -12.72 -12.98 -7.09
C GLN A 100 -11.93 -11.79 -6.54
N VAL A 101 -11.20 -11.08 -7.41
CA VAL A 101 -10.46 -9.87 -7.03
C VAL A 101 -11.41 -8.81 -6.47
N ASN A 102 -12.53 -8.56 -7.14
CA ASN A 102 -13.53 -7.61 -6.70
C ASN A 102 -14.17 -8.03 -5.37
N ALA A 103 -14.46 -9.33 -5.18
CA ALA A 103 -15.04 -9.86 -3.96
C ALA A 103 -14.12 -9.72 -2.74
N VAL A 104 -12.81 -9.89 -2.90
CA VAL A 104 -11.84 -9.68 -1.80
C VAL A 104 -11.69 -8.19 -1.48
N TRP A 105 -11.83 -7.31 -2.48
CA TRP A 105 -11.76 -5.85 -2.33
C TRP A 105 -13.08 -5.21 -1.84
N ALA A 106 -14.20 -5.92 -1.93
CA ALA A 106 -15.53 -5.42 -1.60
C ALA A 106 -15.60 -4.87 -0.17
N GLY A 107 -15.98 -3.59 -0.04
CA GLY A 107 -16.07 -2.86 1.23
C GLY A 107 -14.88 -1.92 1.51
N LEU A 108 -13.79 -1.98 0.75
CA LEU A 108 -12.67 -1.04 0.87
C LEU A 108 -12.93 0.25 0.08
N GLY A 109 -13.30 1.33 0.78
CA GLY A 109 -13.65 2.63 0.18
C GLY A 109 -15.11 2.76 -0.26
N CYS A 110 -15.95 1.76 0.05
CA CYS A 110 -17.39 1.84 -0.11
C CYS A 110 -18.02 2.37 1.18
N VAL A 111 -18.59 3.58 1.14
CA VAL A 111 -19.68 3.89 2.05
C VAL A 111 -20.89 3.19 1.45
N LEU A 112 -21.30 2.05 2.03
CA LEU A 112 -22.67 1.59 1.84
C LEU A 112 -23.54 2.66 2.49
N HIS A 113 -23.93 3.68 1.73
CA HIS A 113 -25.03 4.51 2.18
C HIS A 113 -26.23 3.57 2.31
N GLU A 114 -26.79 3.53 3.51
CA GLU A 114 -27.86 2.64 3.97
C GLU A 114 -29.20 2.89 3.23
N HIS A 115 -29.18 3.66 2.15
CA HIS A 115 -30.35 3.98 1.35
C HIS A 115 -30.39 3.05 0.13
N GLY A 116 -31.32 2.10 0.21
CA GLY A 116 -31.55 1.03 -0.74
C GLY A 116 -31.41 1.45 -2.20
N LEU A 117 -30.59 0.70 -2.91
CA LEU A 117 -30.53 0.71 -4.37
C LEU A 117 -30.75 -0.72 -4.86
N ASN A 118 -31.66 -0.82 -5.83
CA ASN A 118 -32.12 -2.05 -6.46
C ASN A 118 -30.95 -2.91 -6.96
N LEU A 119 -31.07 -4.23 -6.74
CA LEU A 119 -30.09 -5.24 -7.17
C LEU A 119 -29.95 -5.42 -8.70
N ASP A 120 -30.72 -4.70 -9.51
CA ASP A 120 -30.79 -4.94 -10.96
C ASP A 120 -30.04 -3.91 -11.83
N ILE A 121 -29.35 -2.94 -11.22
CA ILE A 121 -28.50 -1.99 -11.94
C ILE A 121 -27.18 -1.86 -11.17
N ASP A 122 -26.23 -2.74 -11.47
CA ASP A 122 -24.85 -2.61 -11.02
C ASP A 122 -24.31 -1.23 -11.46
N PRO A 123 -24.09 -0.26 -10.54
CA PRO A 123 -23.63 1.06 -10.94
C PRO A 123 -22.22 0.92 -11.50
N PRO A 124 -21.94 1.50 -12.67
CA PRO A 124 -20.82 1.08 -13.51
C PRO A 124 -19.49 1.37 -12.81
N CYS A 125 -18.79 0.31 -12.42
CA CYS A 125 -17.34 0.14 -12.53
C CYS A 125 -16.38 1.18 -11.92
N ARG A 126 -16.86 2.26 -11.28
CA ARG A 126 -15.99 3.29 -10.67
C ARG A 126 -15.50 2.90 -9.28
N TYR A 127 -16.29 2.12 -8.54
CA TYR A 127 -15.98 1.73 -7.15
C TYR A 127 -14.81 0.74 -7.05
N TYR A 128 -14.67 -0.17 -8.01
CA TYR A 128 -13.58 -1.15 -8.08
C TYR A 128 -12.42 -0.72 -8.97
N ARG A 129 -12.35 0.56 -9.38
CA ARG A 129 -11.30 1.02 -10.30
C ARG A 129 -9.90 0.74 -9.76
N ARG A 130 -9.66 0.92 -8.45
CA ARG A 130 -8.36 0.63 -7.82
C ARG A 130 -8.00 -0.85 -7.90
N ALA A 131 -8.92 -1.73 -7.51
CA ALA A 131 -8.73 -3.18 -7.59
C ALA A 131 -8.47 -3.65 -9.03
N ARG A 132 -9.25 -3.14 -9.98
CA ARG A 132 -9.10 -3.47 -11.40
C ARG A 132 -7.77 -2.99 -11.98
N MET A 133 -7.34 -1.76 -11.64
CA MET A 133 -6.04 -1.25 -12.06
C MET A 133 -4.90 -2.06 -11.44
N LEU A 134 -5.02 -2.44 -10.18
CA LEU A 134 -4.04 -3.29 -9.49
C LEU A 134 -3.93 -4.67 -10.15
N HIS A 135 -5.06 -5.29 -10.51
CA HIS A 135 -5.09 -6.57 -11.22
C HIS A 135 -4.49 -6.46 -12.63
N GLN A 136 -4.91 -5.48 -13.41
CA GLN A 136 -4.35 -5.23 -14.75
C GLN A 136 -2.85 -4.91 -14.70
N GLY A 137 -2.41 -4.16 -13.69
CA GLY A 137 -1.00 -3.90 -13.47
C GLY A 137 -0.22 -5.17 -13.12
N ALA A 138 -0.79 -6.07 -12.32
CA ALA A 138 -0.15 -7.35 -12.01
C ALA A 138 0.01 -8.23 -13.26
N GLN A 139 -1.02 -8.31 -14.10
CA GLN A 139 -0.95 -8.99 -15.40
C GLN A 139 0.12 -8.38 -16.31
N PHE A 140 0.17 -7.04 -16.38
CA PHE A 140 1.20 -6.33 -17.13
C PHE A 140 2.62 -6.64 -16.64
N VAL A 141 2.83 -6.72 -15.32
CA VAL A 141 4.14 -7.05 -14.75
C VAL A 141 4.53 -8.49 -15.05
N MET A 142 3.60 -9.43 -15.01
CA MET A 142 3.85 -10.81 -15.44
C MET A 142 4.25 -10.87 -16.91
N GLU A 143 3.56 -10.12 -17.78
CA GLU A 143 3.80 -10.14 -19.23
C GLU A 143 5.12 -9.43 -19.63
N LYS A 144 5.37 -8.23 -19.09
CA LYS A 144 6.48 -7.36 -19.53
C LYS A 144 7.75 -7.49 -18.71
N PHE A 145 7.63 -7.90 -17.45
CA PHE A 145 8.76 -7.98 -16.52
C PHE A 145 8.89 -9.37 -15.86
N ASN A 146 8.20 -10.39 -16.40
CA ASN A 146 8.28 -11.77 -15.92
C ASN A 146 7.97 -11.93 -14.41
N GLY A 147 7.11 -11.06 -13.87
CA GLY A 147 6.73 -11.07 -12.45
C GLY A 147 7.66 -10.27 -11.53
N ASP A 148 8.79 -9.78 -12.03
CA ASP A 148 9.70 -8.95 -11.26
C ASP A 148 9.33 -7.47 -11.40
N MET A 149 9.00 -6.79 -10.30
CA MET A 149 8.70 -5.37 -10.38
C MET A 149 9.96 -4.56 -10.73
N PRO A 150 9.86 -3.54 -11.61
CA PRO A 150 10.97 -2.67 -11.93
C PRO A 150 11.45 -1.85 -10.72
N ARG A 151 12.76 -1.57 -10.68
CA ARG A 151 13.40 -0.84 -9.58
C ARG A 151 13.48 0.67 -9.81
N ASP A 152 13.21 1.14 -11.02
CA ASP A 152 13.29 2.54 -11.40
C ASP A 152 11.91 3.19 -11.57
N VAL A 153 11.86 4.49 -11.30
CA VAL A 153 10.60 5.26 -11.30
C VAL A 153 9.94 5.27 -12.68
N ASP A 154 10.72 5.37 -13.75
CA ASP A 154 10.17 5.53 -15.10
C ASP A 154 9.53 4.23 -15.62
N SER A 155 10.14 3.08 -15.38
CA SER A 155 9.55 1.77 -15.66
C SER A 155 8.35 1.49 -14.75
N LEU A 156 8.40 1.86 -13.46
CA LEU A 156 7.24 1.71 -12.59
C LEU A 156 6.03 2.51 -13.09
N LYS A 157 6.24 3.71 -13.64
CA LYS A 157 5.17 4.55 -14.22
C LYS A 157 4.51 3.94 -15.46
N THR A 158 5.12 2.95 -16.11
CA THR A 158 4.48 2.28 -17.25
C THR A 158 3.40 1.28 -16.79
N ILE A 159 3.43 0.85 -15.53
CA ILE A 159 2.48 -0.11 -14.98
C ILE A 159 1.12 0.58 -14.78
N PRO A 160 0.02 0.00 -15.31
CA PRO A 160 -1.32 0.53 -15.10
C PRO A 160 -1.64 0.79 -13.61
N GLY A 161 -2.09 2.01 -13.31
CA GLY A 161 -2.45 2.41 -11.94
C GLY A 161 -1.29 2.94 -11.08
N ILE A 162 -0.05 2.93 -11.57
CA ILE A 162 1.09 3.53 -10.88
C ILE A 162 1.37 4.92 -11.43
N GLY A 163 1.08 5.94 -10.62
CA GLY A 163 1.44 7.34 -10.91
C GLY A 163 2.79 7.75 -10.32
N PRO A 164 3.26 8.99 -10.58
CA PRO A 164 4.55 9.49 -10.11
C PRO A 164 4.75 9.36 -8.59
N TYR A 165 3.71 9.63 -7.81
CA TYR A 165 3.75 9.49 -6.35
C TYR A 165 3.95 8.04 -5.90
N THR A 166 3.16 7.11 -6.43
CA THR A 166 3.26 5.68 -6.08
C THR A 166 4.61 5.12 -6.50
N ALA A 167 5.10 5.48 -7.70
CA ALA A 167 6.41 5.05 -8.18
C ALA A 167 7.54 5.54 -7.25
N GLY A 168 7.54 6.83 -6.89
CA GLY A 168 8.53 7.39 -5.95
C GLY A 168 8.49 6.72 -4.58
N ARG A 169 7.30 6.42 -4.06
CA ARG A 169 7.15 5.70 -2.79
C ARG A 169 7.69 4.27 -2.84
N LEU A 170 7.39 3.53 -3.91
CA LEU A 170 7.91 2.17 -4.07
C LEU A 170 9.43 2.17 -4.05
N VAL A 171 10.07 3.06 -4.82
CA VAL A 171 11.54 3.17 -4.82
C VAL A 171 12.09 3.59 -3.45
N ALA A 172 11.40 4.46 -2.71
CA ALA A 172 11.86 4.94 -1.41
C ALA A 172 11.68 3.93 -0.26
N CYS A 173 10.66 3.08 -0.31
CA CYS A 173 10.30 2.17 0.80
C CYS A 173 10.84 0.75 0.63
N ILE A 174 11.27 0.36 -0.56
CA ILE A 174 11.71 -1.00 -0.87
C ILE A 174 13.23 -1.07 -0.95
N HIS A 175 13.82 -1.98 -0.19
CA HIS A 175 15.17 -2.47 -0.45
C HIS A 175 15.08 -3.69 -1.38
N TRP A 176 15.63 -3.56 -2.58
CA TRP A 176 15.50 -4.53 -3.67
C TRP A 176 16.62 -5.56 -3.74
#